data_AF-E1ID35-F1
#
_entry.id   AF-E1ID35-F1
#
_cell.length_a   1.000
_cell.length_b   1.000
_cell.length_c   1.000
_cell.angle_alpha   90.00
_cell.angle_beta   90.00
_cell.angle_gamma   90.00
#
_symmetry.space_group_name_H-M   'P 1'
#
loop_
_entity.id
_entity.type
_entity.pdbx_description
1 polymer ?
#
loop_
_entity_poly.entity_id
_entity_poly.type
_entity_poly.pdbx_seq_one_letter_code
_entity_poly.pdbx_strand_id
1 'polypeptide(L)'
;MQIISPEGDHSSPSRYTMSIGITCSTKLNELVTNLWSSPVFGNSFSAQISQPMLTRINRIYQRCADDLLVMITSMRPDLSEHARRALVDQVAPKSVAFCGILTVDDVDDPVRCAATAIATAIVYLGDQTIDRGDTAMLWALERLSHSQDLRGYGAPSKAQAERYLELLGGMVQQVNLMARPEDRFELLHLLVHDTLVREARVLRLNQIFLQVEEETFWEEYAEEYAEQIVMNAGFIAVASMNYSVLRHTRPHLPSVALVLSSAPSIAAALKAGSAACRIFDEVGDRVIDQGHTRWGKFCVNPCNQRDPRFLNALCDSMGMHEPETRKNLLSAFYTEDFGSVIEQTRAFVREQYAAIPTHLWQEYGPFLRLSQRVLEAGWVNLVGDEQLMENLGMQDKAA
;
A
#
# COMPACT_ATOMS: atom_id res chain seq x y z
N MET A 1 -66.78 -12.45 -37.73
CA MET A 1 -66.92 -11.05 -38.19
C MET A 1 -65.61 -10.37 -37.87
N GLN A 2 -64.86 -9.98 -38.90
CA GLN A 2 -63.54 -9.36 -38.81
C GLN A 2 -63.60 -8.02 -38.04
N ILE A 3 -62.52 -7.64 -37.36
CA ILE A 3 -61.78 -6.37 -37.52
C ILE A 3 -60.48 -6.41 -36.68
N ILE A 4 -59.35 -6.48 -37.40
CA ILE A 4 -58.10 -5.69 -37.32
C ILE A 4 -57.33 -5.59 -35.97
N SER A 5 -56.08 -6.07 -35.99
CA SER A 5 -54.98 -5.83 -35.04
C SER A 5 -54.47 -4.36 -35.07
N PRO A 6 -53.70 -3.90 -34.06
CA PRO A 6 -52.25 -3.96 -34.27
C PRO A 6 -51.41 -4.26 -33.04
N GLU A 7 -50.19 -4.65 -33.37
CA GLU A 7 -48.98 -4.90 -32.58
C GLU A 7 -48.78 -3.94 -31.39
N GLY A 8 -48.42 -4.52 -30.25
CA GLY A 8 -48.00 -3.82 -29.03
C GLY A 8 -46.64 -4.37 -28.59
N ASP A 9 -45.69 -3.45 -28.58
CA ASP A 9 -44.24 -3.60 -28.63
C ASP A 9 -43.60 -4.22 -27.36
N HIS A 10 -42.44 -4.83 -27.56
CA HIS A 10 -41.56 -5.37 -26.53
C HIS A 10 -41.06 -4.24 -25.62
N SER A 11 -41.35 -4.33 -24.31
CA SER A 11 -40.62 -3.54 -23.31
C SER A 11 -39.98 -4.46 -22.26
N SER A 12 -38.70 -4.74 -22.52
CA SER A 12 -37.74 -5.22 -21.54
C SER A 12 -37.70 -4.29 -20.31
N PRO A 13 -37.42 -4.81 -19.10
CA PRO A 13 -37.30 -3.97 -17.92
C PRO A 13 -36.12 -3.00 -18.09
N SER A 14 -36.49 -1.72 -18.24
CA SER A 14 -35.62 -0.56 -18.15
C SER A 14 -34.67 -0.68 -16.96
N ARG A 15 -33.37 -0.81 -17.26
CA ARG A 15 -32.30 -0.56 -16.30
C ARG A 15 -32.39 0.90 -15.90
N TYR A 16 -32.92 1.17 -14.72
CA TYR A 16 -32.82 2.47 -14.08
C TYR A 16 -31.35 2.76 -13.76
N THR A 17 -30.66 3.45 -14.66
CA THR A 17 -29.46 4.21 -14.34
C THR A 17 -29.88 5.42 -13.53
N MET A 18 -29.77 5.31 -12.20
CA MET A 18 -29.90 6.46 -11.31
C MET A 18 -28.68 7.37 -11.48
N SER A 19 -28.89 8.49 -12.16
CA SER A 19 -28.03 9.67 -12.10
C SER A 19 -28.18 10.30 -10.70
N ILE A 20 -27.18 10.10 -9.85
CA ILE A 20 -27.04 10.82 -8.58
C ILE A 20 -25.79 11.68 -8.70
N GLY A 21 -26.01 13.00 -8.75
CA GLY A 21 -24.95 14.00 -8.68
C GLY A 21 -24.22 13.92 -7.34
N ILE A 22 -23.00 13.39 -7.40
CA ILE A 22 -21.72 13.68 -6.71
C ILE A 22 -20.82 12.57 -7.26
N THR A 23 -20.12 12.84 -8.36
CA THR A 23 -19.37 11.79 -9.05
C THR A 23 -18.12 11.44 -8.26
N CYS A 24 -18.21 10.37 -7.47
CA CYS A 24 -17.06 9.58 -7.05
C CYS A 24 -16.24 9.22 -8.29
N SER A 25 -14.91 9.25 -8.21
CA SER A 25 -14.06 8.76 -9.29
C SER A 25 -14.47 7.33 -9.63
N THR A 26 -14.70 7.02 -10.92
CA THR A 26 -15.03 5.65 -11.38
C THR A 26 -14.04 4.64 -10.80
N LYS A 27 -12.76 5.02 -10.79
CA LYS A 27 -11.67 4.24 -10.20
C LYS A 27 -11.86 3.97 -8.71
N LEU A 28 -12.31 4.95 -7.93
CA LEU A 28 -12.56 4.74 -6.50
C LEU A 28 -13.71 3.76 -6.28
N ASN A 29 -14.79 3.84 -7.05
CA ASN A 29 -15.91 2.90 -6.95
C ASN A 29 -15.49 1.46 -7.27
N GLU A 30 -14.66 1.27 -8.31
CA GLU A 30 -14.10 -0.04 -8.67
C GLU A 30 -13.23 -0.59 -7.55
N LEU A 31 -12.28 0.21 -7.03
CA LEU A 31 -11.40 -0.21 -5.93
C LEU A 31 -12.19 -0.58 -4.67
N VAL A 32 -13.19 0.22 -4.29
CA VAL A 32 -14.05 -0.06 -3.13
C VAL A 32 -14.84 -1.35 -3.32
N THR A 33 -15.39 -1.57 -4.51
CA THR A 33 -16.15 -2.80 -4.81
C THR A 33 -15.25 -4.03 -4.72
N ASN A 34 -14.06 -3.97 -5.31
CA ASN A 34 -13.09 -5.07 -5.28
C ASN A 34 -12.64 -5.37 -3.85
N LEU A 35 -12.39 -4.33 -3.04
CA LEU A 35 -11.99 -4.45 -1.65
C LEU A 35 -13.02 -5.21 -0.79
N TRP A 36 -14.31 -4.90 -0.96
CA TRP A 36 -15.38 -5.59 -0.24
C TRP A 36 -15.60 -7.04 -0.70
N SER A 37 -15.12 -7.39 -1.90
CA SER A 37 -15.18 -8.76 -2.44
C SER A 37 -13.89 -9.56 -2.26
N SER A 38 -12.87 -8.96 -1.63
CA SER A 38 -11.54 -9.55 -1.55
C SER A 38 -11.53 -10.88 -0.79
N PRO A 39 -10.82 -11.91 -1.29
CA PRO A 39 -10.84 -13.24 -0.71
C PRO A 39 -9.74 -13.49 0.33
N VAL A 40 -8.95 -12.49 0.75
CA VAL A 40 -7.78 -12.75 1.63
C VAL A 40 -8.22 -13.29 2.98
N PHE A 41 -9.18 -12.65 3.64
CA PHE A 41 -9.91 -13.23 4.77
C PHE A 41 -11.40 -13.39 4.46
N GLY A 42 -11.95 -12.52 3.61
CA GLY A 42 -13.34 -12.59 3.12
C GLY A 42 -14.40 -12.24 4.16
N ASN A 43 -14.00 -11.92 5.39
CA ASN A 43 -14.89 -11.57 6.51
C ASN A 43 -14.39 -10.36 7.32
N SER A 44 -13.40 -9.63 6.79
CA SER A 44 -12.80 -8.46 7.43
C SER A 44 -13.67 -7.21 7.30
N PHE A 45 -14.50 -7.13 6.25
CA PHE A 45 -15.49 -6.09 6.00
C PHE A 45 -16.93 -6.57 6.25
N SER A 46 -17.86 -5.61 6.35
CA SER A 46 -19.30 -5.89 6.34
C SER A 46 -19.73 -6.56 5.01
N ALA A 47 -20.78 -7.37 5.04
CA ALA A 47 -21.22 -8.16 3.88
C ALA A 47 -21.71 -7.32 2.70
N GLN A 48 -22.09 -6.05 2.92
CA GLN A 48 -22.61 -5.17 1.88
C GLN A 48 -22.21 -3.71 2.13
N ILE A 49 -21.95 -3.00 1.04
CA ILE A 49 -21.71 -1.56 1.05
C ILE A 49 -23.04 -0.82 1.12
N SER A 50 -23.26 -0.04 2.18
CA SER A 50 -24.48 0.75 2.35
C SER A 50 -24.39 2.14 1.69
N GLN A 51 -25.55 2.73 1.31
CA GLN A 51 -25.59 4.08 0.74
C GLN A 51 -25.02 5.18 1.68
N PRO A 52 -25.28 5.15 3.01
CA PRO A 52 -24.62 6.07 3.93
C PRO A 52 -23.10 5.93 3.92
N MET A 53 -22.59 4.70 3.80
CA MET A 53 -21.15 4.45 3.73
C MET A 53 -20.54 5.00 2.45
N LEU A 54 -21.17 4.79 1.28
CA LEU A 54 -20.74 5.42 0.02
C LEU A 54 -20.69 6.94 0.13
N THR A 55 -21.67 7.54 0.81
CA THR A 55 -21.69 8.99 1.05
C THR A 55 -20.50 9.44 1.90
N ARG A 56 -20.12 8.66 2.93
CA ARG A 56 -18.92 8.93 3.75
C ARG A 56 -17.64 8.79 2.94
N ILE A 57 -17.51 7.72 2.16
CA ILE A 57 -16.36 7.48 1.27
C ILE A 57 -16.17 8.67 0.32
N ASN A 58 -17.24 9.17 -0.28
CA ASN A 58 -17.18 10.33 -1.18
C ASN A 58 -16.72 11.61 -0.45
N ARG A 59 -17.15 11.83 0.79
CA ARG A 59 -16.68 12.96 1.60
C ARG A 59 -15.19 12.86 1.94
N ILE A 60 -14.73 11.65 2.28
CA ILE A 60 -13.31 11.37 2.53
C ILE A 60 -12.51 11.64 1.26
N TYR A 61 -12.97 11.15 0.11
CA TYR A 61 -12.31 11.36 -1.18
C TYR A 61 -12.23 12.83 -1.56
N GLN A 62 -13.35 13.56 -1.53
CA GLN A 62 -13.38 14.96 -1.90
C GLN A 62 -12.41 15.77 -1.04
N ARG A 63 -12.44 15.56 0.27
CA ARG A 63 -11.55 16.24 1.21
C ARG A 63 -10.08 15.90 0.95
N CYS A 64 -9.77 14.61 0.74
CA CYS A 64 -8.42 14.16 0.41
C CYS A 64 -7.91 14.82 -0.88
N ALA A 65 -8.72 14.82 -1.94
CA ALA A 65 -8.35 15.39 -3.23
C ALA A 65 -8.12 16.92 -3.14
N ASP A 66 -9.00 17.65 -2.46
CA ASP A 66 -8.89 19.09 -2.28
C ASP A 66 -7.64 19.47 -1.47
N ASP A 67 -7.43 18.81 -0.31
CA ASP A 67 -6.29 19.08 0.57
C ASP A 67 -4.96 18.70 -0.11
N LEU A 68 -4.91 17.58 -0.84
CA LEU A 68 -3.73 17.18 -1.64
C LEU A 68 -3.43 18.18 -2.75
N LEU A 69 -4.44 18.69 -3.45
CA LEU A 69 -4.23 19.67 -4.51
C LEU A 69 -3.60 20.95 -3.97
N VAL A 70 -4.02 21.40 -2.78
CA VAL A 70 -3.41 22.55 -2.09
C VAL A 70 -1.95 22.27 -1.76
N MET A 71 -1.64 21.11 -1.17
CA MET A 71 -0.26 20.73 -0.84
C MET A 71 0.63 20.63 -2.08
N ILE A 72 0.17 19.96 -3.12
CA ILE A 72 0.91 19.80 -4.38
C ILE A 72 1.10 21.15 -5.07
N THR A 73 0.14 22.07 -4.96
CA THR A 73 0.29 23.44 -5.50
C THR A 73 1.42 24.21 -4.83
N SER A 74 1.56 24.07 -3.51
CA SER A 74 2.68 24.68 -2.77
C SER A 74 4.01 24.00 -3.07
N MET A 75 4.03 22.67 -3.05
CA MET A 75 5.25 21.86 -3.25
C MET A 75 5.77 21.93 -4.69
N ARG A 76 4.89 21.91 -5.69
CA ARG A 76 5.23 21.85 -7.12
C ARG A 76 4.63 23.03 -7.88
N PRO A 77 5.11 24.26 -7.59
CA PRO A 77 4.64 25.44 -8.30
C PRO A 77 5.10 25.44 -9.77
N ASP A 78 6.10 24.62 -10.10
CA ASP A 78 6.62 24.40 -11.45
C ASP A 78 5.67 23.62 -12.35
N LEU A 79 4.72 22.87 -11.78
CA LEU A 79 3.74 22.10 -12.56
C LEU A 79 2.54 22.96 -12.96
N SER A 80 2.01 22.73 -14.16
CA SER A 80 0.74 23.31 -14.59
C SER A 80 -0.40 22.82 -13.69
N GLU A 81 -1.50 23.57 -13.62
CA GLU A 81 -2.68 23.15 -12.87
C GLU A 81 -3.19 21.77 -13.32
N HIS A 82 -3.21 21.52 -14.62
CA HIS A 82 -3.61 20.24 -15.18
C HIS A 82 -2.71 19.09 -14.70
N ALA A 83 -1.39 19.29 -14.71
CA ALA A 83 -0.45 18.27 -14.23
C ALA A 83 -0.60 18.00 -12.73
N ARG A 84 -0.86 19.04 -11.91
CA ARG A 84 -1.13 18.86 -10.47
C ARG A 84 -2.41 18.07 -10.21
N ARG A 85 -3.49 18.37 -10.95
CA ARG A 85 -4.75 17.62 -10.85
C ARG A 85 -4.56 16.16 -11.27
N ALA A 86 -3.81 15.91 -12.35
CA ALA A 86 -3.49 14.54 -12.78
C ALA A 86 -2.75 13.74 -11.70
N LEU A 87 -1.83 14.36 -10.95
CA LEU A 87 -1.18 13.72 -9.80
C LEU A 87 -2.17 13.36 -8.70
N VAL A 88 -3.08 14.28 -8.36
CA VAL A 88 -4.14 14.02 -7.37
C VAL A 88 -5.04 12.88 -7.81
N ASP A 89 -5.51 12.89 -9.06
CA ASP A 89 -6.37 11.87 -9.64
C ASP A 89 -5.68 10.49 -9.69
N GLN A 90 -4.35 10.46 -9.78
CA GLN A 90 -3.56 9.25 -9.73
C GLN A 90 -3.52 8.65 -8.31
N VAL A 91 -3.19 9.45 -7.29
CA VAL A 91 -2.88 8.97 -5.94
C VAL A 91 -4.07 8.95 -4.99
N ALA A 92 -5.01 9.89 -5.10
CA ALA A 92 -6.11 10.03 -4.15
C ALA A 92 -7.07 8.82 -4.14
N PRO A 93 -7.49 8.25 -5.28
CA PRO A 93 -8.36 7.07 -5.27
C PRO A 93 -7.72 5.87 -4.56
N LYS A 94 -6.45 5.55 -4.87
CA LYS A 94 -5.71 4.44 -4.23
C LYS A 94 -5.56 4.71 -2.72
N SER A 95 -5.14 5.91 -2.33
CA SER A 95 -4.91 6.26 -0.92
C SER A 95 -6.21 6.23 -0.08
N VAL A 96 -7.34 6.62 -0.67
CA VAL A 96 -8.64 6.55 0.00
C VAL A 96 -9.10 5.11 0.12
N ALA A 97 -9.09 4.34 -0.97
CA ALA A 97 -9.55 2.96 -0.98
C ALA A 97 -8.72 2.05 -0.05
N PHE A 98 -7.40 2.19 -0.09
CA PHE A 98 -6.50 1.26 0.59
C PHE A 98 -6.15 1.70 2.01
N CYS A 99 -6.44 2.94 2.39
CA CYS A 99 -6.04 3.46 3.69
C CYS A 99 -7.14 4.27 4.37
N GLY A 100 -7.73 5.25 3.70
CA GLY A 100 -8.67 6.18 4.36
C GLY A 100 -9.99 5.55 4.82
N ILE A 101 -10.48 4.53 4.11
CA ILE A 101 -11.83 3.97 4.35
C ILE A 101 -11.83 2.69 5.18
N LEU A 102 -10.67 2.18 5.62
CA LEU A 102 -10.61 0.88 6.30
C LEU A 102 -11.32 0.88 7.66
N THR A 103 -11.67 2.04 8.19
CA THR A 103 -12.45 2.24 9.43
C THR A 103 -13.86 2.77 9.20
N VAL A 104 -14.32 2.92 7.95
CA VAL A 104 -15.58 3.62 7.62
C VAL A 104 -16.84 2.93 8.16
N ASP A 105 -16.76 1.62 8.40
CA ASP A 105 -17.80 0.82 9.07
C ASP A 105 -17.89 1.13 10.57
N ASP A 106 -16.78 1.54 11.18
CA ASP A 106 -16.61 1.66 12.63
C ASP A 106 -16.65 3.11 13.13
N VAL A 107 -16.35 4.08 12.26
CA VAL A 107 -16.11 5.48 12.60
C VAL A 107 -16.74 6.40 11.55
N ASP A 108 -17.46 7.43 12.00
CA ASP A 108 -17.96 8.52 11.17
C ASP A 108 -17.13 9.79 11.40
N ASP A 109 -15.85 9.74 10.99
CA ASP A 109 -14.90 10.85 11.11
C ASP A 109 -14.20 11.07 9.76
N PRO A 110 -14.88 11.68 8.78
CA PRO A 110 -14.31 11.91 7.46
C PRO A 110 -13.07 12.79 7.49
N VAL A 111 -12.89 13.60 8.54
CA VAL A 111 -11.72 14.47 8.70
C VAL A 111 -10.48 13.63 8.98
N ARG A 112 -10.54 12.75 9.97
CA ARG A 112 -9.41 11.90 10.33
C ARG A 112 -9.16 10.78 9.31
N CYS A 113 -10.21 10.20 8.74
CA CYS A 113 -10.09 9.25 7.63
C CYS A 113 -9.39 9.89 6.41
N ALA A 114 -9.74 11.14 6.06
CA ALA A 114 -9.04 11.86 5.00
C ALA A 114 -7.59 12.15 5.37
N ALA A 115 -7.27 12.48 6.63
CA ALA A 115 -5.90 12.67 7.06
C ALA A 115 -5.04 11.40 6.90
N THR A 116 -5.60 10.22 7.18
CA THR A 116 -4.96 8.93 6.87
C THR A 116 -4.69 8.78 5.38
N ALA A 117 -5.68 9.05 4.52
CA ALA A 117 -5.51 8.97 3.07
C ALA A 117 -4.45 9.96 2.55
N ILE A 118 -4.43 11.19 3.06
CA ILE A 118 -3.44 12.20 2.67
C ILE A 118 -2.03 11.81 3.12
N ALA A 119 -1.87 11.27 4.33
CA ALA A 119 -0.57 10.79 4.81
C ALA A 119 -0.04 9.65 3.91
N THR A 120 -0.88 8.68 3.54
CA THR A 120 -0.52 7.65 2.57
C THR A 120 -0.18 8.24 1.20
N ALA A 121 -0.96 9.19 0.69
CA ALA A 121 -0.70 9.81 -0.60
C ALA A 121 0.66 10.52 -0.62
N ILE A 122 1.06 11.15 0.50
CA ILE A 122 2.40 11.73 0.66
C ILE A 122 3.48 10.65 0.60
N VAL A 123 3.27 9.50 1.24
CA VAL A 123 4.17 8.35 1.15
C VAL A 123 4.29 7.86 -0.30
N TYR A 124 3.18 7.66 -1.02
CA TYR A 124 3.23 7.28 -2.45
C TYR A 124 3.94 8.31 -3.33
N LEU A 125 3.77 9.60 -3.06
CA LEU A 125 4.52 10.64 -3.78
C LEU A 125 6.01 10.60 -3.43
N GLY A 126 6.36 10.28 -2.18
CA GLY A 126 7.74 10.10 -1.74
C GLY A 126 8.40 8.90 -2.41
N ASP A 127 7.76 7.75 -2.35
CA ASP A 127 8.09 6.49 -3.02
C ASP A 127 8.40 6.70 -4.52
N GLN A 128 7.43 7.20 -5.29
CA GLN A 128 7.63 7.49 -6.72
C GLN A 128 8.73 8.53 -7.01
N THR A 129 9.09 9.35 -6.02
CA THR A 129 10.18 10.32 -6.15
C THR A 129 11.53 9.66 -5.88
N ILE A 130 11.57 8.72 -4.93
CA ILE A 130 12.72 7.86 -4.62
C ILE A 130 13.04 6.98 -5.83
N ASP A 131 12.05 6.29 -6.42
CA ASP A 131 12.25 5.39 -7.58
C ASP A 131 12.89 6.09 -8.79
N ARG A 132 12.53 7.36 -8.98
CA ARG A 132 13.08 8.22 -10.05
C ARG A 132 14.50 8.72 -9.74
N GLY A 133 15.03 8.42 -8.56
CA GLY A 133 16.36 8.80 -8.11
C GLY A 133 16.49 10.28 -7.77
N ASP A 134 15.43 10.96 -7.32
CA ASP A 134 15.52 12.37 -6.94
C ASP A 134 16.36 12.55 -5.68
N THR A 135 17.57 13.08 -5.87
CA THR A 135 18.57 13.27 -4.81
C THR A 135 18.12 14.23 -3.72
N ALA A 136 17.16 15.12 -3.99
CA ALA A 136 16.66 16.04 -2.98
C ALA A 136 15.69 15.37 -2.00
N MET A 137 14.91 14.38 -2.44
CA MET A 137 14.09 13.57 -1.54
C MET A 137 14.98 12.72 -0.62
N LEU A 138 15.98 12.03 -1.19
CA LEU A 138 16.96 11.25 -0.42
C LEU A 138 17.66 12.11 0.63
N TRP A 139 18.09 13.32 0.25
CA TRP A 139 18.68 14.28 1.19
C TRP A 139 17.72 14.70 2.31
N ALA A 140 16.45 14.92 2.01
CA ALA A 140 15.45 15.27 3.01
C ALA A 140 15.25 14.13 4.02
N LEU A 141 15.18 12.89 3.53
CA LEU A 141 15.06 11.69 4.36
C LEU A 141 16.29 11.48 5.26
N GLU A 142 17.52 11.64 4.76
CA GLU A 142 18.73 11.55 5.60
C GLU A 142 18.70 12.54 6.77
N ARG A 143 18.23 13.78 6.51
CA ARG A 143 18.18 14.80 7.56
C ARG A 143 17.12 14.53 8.60
N LEU A 144 15.99 13.96 8.20
CA LEU A 144 14.88 13.65 9.10
C LEU A 144 15.15 12.37 9.91
N SER A 145 15.79 11.39 9.29
CA SER A 145 16.05 10.08 9.91
C SER A 145 17.38 9.99 10.64
N HIS A 146 18.30 10.94 10.39
CA HIS A 146 19.71 10.84 10.81
C HIS A 146 20.44 9.60 10.25
N SER A 147 19.85 8.90 9.28
CA SER A 147 20.51 7.82 8.54
C SER A 147 21.56 8.41 7.61
N GLN A 148 22.79 7.95 7.75
CA GLN A 148 23.86 8.24 6.80
C GLN A 148 23.73 7.25 5.62
N ASP A 149 24.18 7.64 4.44
CA ASP A 149 24.32 6.77 3.26
C ASP A 149 23.05 6.41 2.47
N LEU A 150 22.00 7.25 2.49
CA LEU A 150 20.86 7.11 1.57
C LEU A 150 21.14 7.77 0.21
N ARG A 151 21.93 8.85 0.16
CA ARG A 151 22.25 9.56 -1.08
C ARG A 151 23.67 9.29 -1.58
N GLY A 152 23.86 9.48 -2.89
CA GLY A 152 25.18 9.63 -3.50
C GLY A 152 25.80 11.03 -3.26
N TYR A 153 26.84 11.39 -4.02
CA TYR A 153 27.49 12.70 -3.88
C TYR A 153 26.60 13.87 -4.35
N GLY A 154 26.64 14.98 -3.61
CA GLY A 154 26.00 16.26 -3.99
C GLY A 154 24.84 16.68 -3.07
N ALA A 155 24.76 17.97 -2.76
CA ALA A 155 23.62 18.56 -2.04
C ALA A 155 22.65 19.18 -3.06
N PRO A 156 21.32 19.01 -2.88
CA PRO A 156 20.35 19.67 -3.72
C PRO A 156 20.39 21.19 -3.52
N SER A 157 19.78 21.93 -4.44
CA SER A 157 19.54 23.36 -4.20
C SER A 157 18.64 23.55 -2.98
N LYS A 158 18.77 24.70 -2.30
CA LYS A 158 17.94 25.05 -1.14
C LYS A 158 16.44 24.92 -1.46
N ALA A 159 16.02 25.43 -2.62
CA ALA A 159 14.62 25.36 -3.06
C ALA A 159 14.14 23.92 -3.30
N GLN A 160 15.00 23.03 -3.82
CA GLN A 160 14.65 21.60 -3.95
C GLN A 160 14.47 20.92 -2.59
N ALA A 161 15.40 21.17 -1.65
CA ALA A 161 15.31 20.64 -0.29
C ALA A 161 14.05 21.13 0.44
N GLU A 162 13.76 22.43 0.37
CA GLU A 162 12.60 23.04 1.05
C GLU A 162 11.28 22.43 0.56
N ARG A 163 11.13 22.15 -0.75
CA ARG A 163 9.91 21.53 -1.31
C ARG A 163 9.63 20.15 -0.72
N TYR A 164 10.64 19.29 -0.60
CA TYR A 164 10.44 17.95 -0.06
C TYR A 164 10.33 17.94 1.46
N LEU A 165 11.00 18.85 2.16
CA LEU A 165 10.76 19.05 3.59
C LEU A 165 9.34 19.55 3.87
N GLU A 166 8.78 20.41 3.00
CA GLU A 166 7.38 20.86 3.11
C GLU A 166 6.40 19.70 2.88
N LEU A 167 6.62 18.86 1.86
CA LEU A 167 5.83 17.66 1.62
C LEU A 167 5.82 16.74 2.85
N LEU A 168 6.99 16.40 3.37
CA LEU A 168 7.14 15.54 4.55
C LEU A 168 6.60 16.23 5.82
N GLY A 169 6.65 17.57 5.89
CA GLY A 169 5.99 18.36 6.92
C GLY A 169 4.47 18.26 6.87
N GLY A 170 3.88 18.13 5.68
CA GLY A 170 2.47 17.83 5.49
C GLY A 170 2.04 16.52 6.15
N MET A 171 2.90 15.50 6.12
CA MET A 171 2.67 14.21 6.79
C MET A 171 2.60 14.38 8.32
N VAL A 172 3.47 15.22 8.90
CA VAL A 172 3.42 15.56 10.33
C VAL A 172 2.09 16.22 10.71
N GLN A 173 1.58 17.12 9.86
CA GLN A 173 0.27 17.74 10.09
C GLN A 173 -0.85 16.69 10.07
N GLN A 174 -0.83 15.75 9.13
CA GLN A 174 -1.84 14.68 9.06
C GLN A 174 -1.77 13.75 10.28
N VAL A 175 -0.57 13.35 10.72
CA VAL A 175 -0.40 12.57 11.95
C VAL A 175 -0.96 13.32 13.16
N ASN A 176 -0.70 14.63 13.28
CA ASN A 176 -1.24 15.43 14.36
C ASN A 176 -2.78 15.50 14.37
N LEU A 177 -3.41 15.48 13.19
CA LEU A 177 -4.86 15.47 13.02
C LEU A 177 -5.47 14.11 13.37
N MET A 178 -4.89 13.02 12.85
CA MET A 178 -5.48 11.68 12.98
C MET A 178 -5.12 10.96 14.28
N ALA A 179 -4.04 11.34 14.97
CA ALA A 179 -3.48 10.57 16.08
C ALA A 179 -3.59 11.28 17.43
N ARG A 180 -3.74 10.49 18.49
CA ARG A 180 -3.62 10.98 19.86
C ARG A 180 -2.14 11.29 20.16
N PRO A 181 -1.82 12.22 21.07
CA PRO A 181 -0.43 12.63 21.33
C PRO A 181 0.55 11.47 21.55
N GLU A 182 0.11 10.44 22.27
CA GLU A 182 0.91 9.25 22.60
C GLU A 182 1.25 8.35 21.41
N ASP A 183 0.51 8.40 20.29
CA ASP A 183 0.77 7.56 19.11
C ASP A 183 1.61 8.28 18.04
N ARG A 184 1.76 9.61 18.12
CA ARG A 184 2.32 10.42 17.03
C ARG A 184 3.74 10.05 16.67
N PHE A 185 4.57 9.78 17.69
CA PHE A 185 5.95 9.38 17.47
C PHE A 185 6.02 8.05 16.71
N GLU A 186 5.27 7.06 17.18
CA GLU A 186 5.23 5.73 16.57
C GLU A 186 4.77 5.79 15.12
N LEU A 187 3.71 6.54 14.82
CA LEU A 187 3.21 6.69 13.45
C LEU A 187 4.21 7.40 12.54
N LEU A 188 4.88 8.45 13.02
CA LEU A 188 5.92 9.12 12.24
C LEU A 188 7.12 8.21 12.01
N HIS A 189 7.50 7.40 12.99
CA HIS A 189 8.54 6.41 12.85
C HIS A 189 8.18 5.39 11.77
N LEU A 190 6.98 4.81 11.83
CA LEU A 190 6.50 3.85 10.83
C LEU A 190 6.49 4.45 9.42
N LEU A 191 5.95 5.67 9.25
CA LEU A 191 5.84 6.31 7.93
C LEU A 191 7.19 6.76 7.35
N VAL A 192 8.06 7.34 8.18
CA VAL A 192 9.34 7.88 7.72
C VAL A 192 10.40 6.79 7.68
N HIS A 193 10.64 6.12 8.81
CA HIS A 193 11.74 5.18 8.93
C HIS A 193 11.39 3.84 8.29
N ASP A 194 10.31 3.21 8.74
CA ASP A 194 10.00 1.86 8.27
C ASP A 194 9.48 1.81 6.84
N THR A 195 8.91 2.90 6.32
CA THR A 195 8.52 2.97 4.90
C THR A 195 9.56 3.72 4.05
N LEU A 196 9.63 5.06 4.12
CA LEU A 196 10.38 5.86 3.13
C LEU A 196 11.90 5.73 3.21
N VAL A 197 12.48 5.61 4.41
CA VAL A 197 13.94 5.44 4.57
C VAL A 197 14.35 4.04 4.11
N ARG A 198 13.54 3.01 4.41
CA ARG A 198 13.78 1.67 3.88
C ARG A 198 13.66 1.64 2.36
N GLU A 199 12.67 2.33 1.78
CA GLU A 199 12.55 2.49 0.32
C GLU A 199 13.81 3.13 -0.29
N ALA A 200 14.28 4.23 0.29
CA ALA A 200 15.54 4.84 -0.12
C ALA A 200 16.74 3.87 -0.02
N ARG A 201 16.74 2.98 0.98
CA ARG A 201 17.76 1.93 1.11
C ARG A 201 17.63 0.86 0.02
N VAL A 202 16.42 0.43 -0.32
CA VAL A 202 16.16 -0.51 -1.41
C VAL A 202 16.64 0.07 -2.75
N LEU A 203 16.33 1.34 -3.04
CA LEU A 203 16.88 2.04 -4.20
C LEU A 203 18.41 2.01 -4.23
N ARG A 204 19.06 2.26 -3.08
CA ARG A 204 20.52 2.24 -2.98
C ARG A 204 21.09 0.86 -3.26
N LEU A 205 20.51 -0.18 -2.69
CA LEU A 205 20.92 -1.57 -2.95
C LEU A 205 20.72 -1.95 -4.41
N ASN A 206 19.60 -1.55 -5.01
CA ASN A 206 19.35 -1.74 -6.44
C ASN A 206 20.40 -1.02 -7.32
N GLN A 207 20.87 0.17 -6.93
CA GLN A 207 21.98 0.82 -7.63
C GLN A 207 23.31 0.07 -7.48
N ILE A 208 23.55 -0.58 -6.34
CA ILE A 208 24.74 -1.41 -6.13
C ILE A 208 24.66 -2.66 -7.01
N PHE A 209 23.50 -3.34 -7.03
CA PHE A 209 23.24 -4.50 -7.90
C PHE A 209 23.57 -4.20 -9.37
N LEU A 210 23.21 -3.01 -9.86
CA LEU A 210 23.51 -2.58 -11.23
C LEU A 210 25.00 -2.26 -11.51
N GLN A 211 25.85 -2.19 -10.47
CA GLN A 211 27.26 -1.77 -10.57
C GLN A 211 28.25 -2.89 -10.27
N VAL A 212 27.83 -3.94 -9.55
CA VAL A 212 28.67 -5.05 -9.14
C VAL A 212 28.25 -6.33 -9.85
N GLU A 213 29.11 -7.34 -9.84
CA GLU A 213 28.75 -8.68 -10.34
C GLU A 213 27.62 -9.28 -9.48
N GLU A 214 26.64 -9.90 -10.13
CA GLU A 214 25.44 -10.42 -9.49
C GLU A 214 25.75 -11.41 -8.34
N GLU A 215 26.71 -12.30 -8.55
CA GLU A 215 27.17 -13.27 -7.54
C GLU A 215 27.65 -12.56 -6.26
N THR A 216 28.50 -11.55 -6.42
CA THR A 216 29.02 -10.75 -5.30
C THR A 216 27.91 -10.00 -4.59
N PHE A 217 26.94 -9.45 -5.33
CA PHE A 217 25.81 -8.76 -4.74
C PHE A 217 25.01 -9.68 -3.82
N TRP A 218 24.65 -10.86 -4.30
CA TRP A 218 23.83 -11.80 -3.53
C TRP A 218 24.58 -12.41 -2.35
N GLU A 219 25.90 -12.58 -2.44
CA GLU A 219 26.72 -12.95 -1.27
C GLU A 219 26.68 -11.90 -0.16
N GLU A 220 26.69 -10.61 -0.51
CA GLU A 220 26.84 -9.53 0.47
C GLU A 220 25.50 -8.94 0.95
N TYR A 221 24.50 -8.86 0.08
CA TYR A 221 23.30 -8.03 0.30
C TYR A 221 21.96 -8.78 0.27
N ALA A 222 21.93 -10.10 0.01
CA ALA A 222 20.67 -10.85 -0.10
C ALA A 222 19.77 -10.71 1.15
N GLU A 223 20.34 -10.87 2.34
CA GLU A 223 19.61 -10.76 3.62
C GLU A 223 19.08 -9.35 3.87
N GLU A 224 19.94 -8.35 3.66
CA GLU A 224 19.55 -6.96 3.83
C GLU A 224 18.44 -6.58 2.85
N TYR A 225 18.61 -6.90 1.56
CA TYR A 225 17.62 -6.58 0.53
C TYR A 225 16.26 -7.19 0.85
N ALA A 226 16.22 -8.48 1.21
CA ALA A 226 15.02 -9.18 1.61
C ALA A 226 14.34 -8.57 2.85
N GLU A 227 15.11 -8.12 3.85
CA GLU A 227 14.56 -7.42 5.01
C GLU A 227 13.93 -6.08 4.61
N GLN A 228 14.65 -5.28 3.82
CA GLN A 228 14.18 -3.94 3.46
C GLN A 228 12.88 -4.00 2.65
N ILE A 229 12.78 -4.87 1.64
CA ILE A 229 11.55 -4.99 0.84
C ILE A 229 10.37 -5.54 1.64
N VAL A 230 10.59 -6.46 2.60
CA VAL A 230 9.47 -6.96 3.42
C VAL A 230 8.97 -5.87 4.35
N MET A 231 9.87 -5.08 4.93
CA MET A 231 9.52 -4.10 5.96
C MET A 231 9.03 -2.76 5.41
N ASN A 232 9.42 -2.36 4.19
CA ASN A 232 8.99 -1.11 3.56
C ASN A 232 7.60 -1.14 2.91
N ALA A 233 6.89 -2.27 2.93
CA ALA A 233 5.59 -2.43 2.27
C ALA A 233 4.46 -1.51 2.80
N GLY A 234 4.72 -0.72 3.85
CA GLY A 234 3.77 0.23 4.43
C GLY A 234 2.60 -0.40 5.21
N PHE A 235 2.53 -1.74 5.25
CA PHE A 235 1.46 -2.51 5.88
C PHE A 235 1.18 -2.10 7.34
N ILE A 236 2.22 -2.10 8.17
CA ILE A 236 2.10 -1.80 9.61
C ILE A 236 1.73 -0.33 9.82
N ALA A 237 2.27 0.58 9.01
CA ALA A 237 1.97 2.00 9.05
C ALA A 237 0.48 2.26 8.76
N VAL A 238 -0.07 1.67 7.69
CA VAL A 238 -1.48 1.83 7.31
C VAL A 238 -2.44 1.26 8.36
N ALA A 239 -2.13 0.09 8.91
CA ALA A 239 -2.93 -0.51 9.99
C ALA A 239 -2.94 0.41 11.22
N SER A 240 -1.77 0.95 11.59
CA SER A 240 -1.59 1.81 12.76
C SER A 240 -2.27 3.17 12.62
N MET A 241 -2.23 3.78 11.43
CA MET A 241 -2.94 5.03 11.15
C MET A 241 -4.46 4.85 11.31
N ASN A 242 -5.01 3.79 10.71
CA ASN A 242 -6.43 3.48 10.83
C ASN A 242 -6.83 3.17 12.26
N TYR A 243 -6.00 2.41 12.98
CA TYR A 243 -6.25 2.15 14.39
C TYR A 243 -6.25 3.43 15.21
N SER A 244 -5.37 4.39 14.90
CA SER A 244 -5.33 5.69 15.56
C SER A 244 -6.61 6.51 15.36
N VAL A 245 -7.21 6.45 14.16
CA VAL A 245 -8.55 7.03 13.90
C VAL A 245 -9.60 6.38 14.81
N LEU A 246 -9.58 5.05 14.92
CA LEU A 246 -10.50 4.32 15.80
C LEU A 246 -10.32 4.70 17.28
N ARG A 247 -9.07 4.82 17.75
CA ARG A 247 -8.74 5.23 19.14
C ARG A 247 -9.26 6.62 19.50
N HIS A 248 -9.42 7.54 18.56
CA HIS A 248 -10.05 8.84 18.86
C HIS A 248 -11.49 8.69 19.30
N THR A 249 -12.25 7.79 18.67
CA THR A 249 -13.65 7.52 19.05
C THR A 249 -13.77 6.51 20.19
N ARG A 250 -12.73 5.72 20.43
CA ARG A 250 -12.66 4.68 21.46
C ARG A 250 -11.39 4.84 22.31
N PRO A 251 -11.33 5.85 23.21
CA PRO A 251 -10.10 6.24 23.91
C PRO A 251 -9.58 5.22 24.91
N HIS A 252 -10.37 4.20 25.25
CA HIS A 252 -9.98 3.10 26.13
C HIS A 252 -9.08 2.06 25.42
N LEU A 253 -8.99 2.10 24.10
CA LEU A 253 -8.18 1.16 23.33
C LEU A 253 -6.66 1.36 23.60
N PRO A 254 -5.87 0.28 23.67
CA PRO A 254 -4.40 0.32 23.82
C PRO A 254 -3.71 1.24 22.83
N SER A 255 -2.58 1.86 23.21
CA SER A 255 -1.77 2.67 22.28
C SER A 255 -1.14 1.85 21.18
N VAL A 256 -0.80 2.49 20.05
CA VAL A 256 -0.11 1.83 18.94
C VAL A 256 1.16 1.14 19.45
N ALA A 257 1.99 1.86 20.20
CA ALA A 257 3.21 1.31 20.79
C ALA A 257 2.97 0.08 21.67
N LEU A 258 1.88 0.07 22.46
CA LEU A 258 1.53 -1.08 23.30
C LEU A 258 1.11 -2.29 22.44
N VAL A 259 0.30 -2.07 21.39
CA VAL A 259 -0.09 -3.16 20.49
C VAL A 259 1.13 -3.75 19.78
N LEU A 260 2.01 -2.91 19.23
CA LEU A 260 3.18 -3.36 18.47
C LEU A 260 4.24 -4.06 19.34
N SER A 261 4.30 -3.74 20.63
CA SER A 261 5.21 -4.38 21.59
C SER A 261 4.59 -5.52 22.41
N SER A 262 3.32 -5.87 22.13
CA SER A 262 2.52 -6.76 23.01
C SER A 262 3.02 -8.20 23.09
N ALA A 263 3.14 -8.90 21.95
CA ALA A 263 3.43 -10.33 21.92
C ALA A 263 4.14 -10.78 20.63
N PRO A 264 5.05 -11.78 20.71
CA PRO A 264 5.73 -12.34 19.53
C PRO A 264 4.78 -12.87 18.45
N SER A 265 3.63 -13.43 18.81
CA SER A 265 2.65 -13.93 17.84
C SER A 265 2.00 -12.80 17.02
N ILE A 266 1.79 -11.63 17.63
CA ILE A 266 1.29 -10.44 16.91
C ILE A 266 2.39 -9.91 16.00
N ALA A 267 3.63 -9.80 16.49
CA ALA A 267 4.76 -9.39 15.67
C ALA A 267 4.95 -10.32 14.45
N ALA A 268 4.86 -11.64 14.63
CA ALA A 268 4.93 -12.62 13.55
C ALA A 268 3.80 -12.44 12.52
N ALA A 269 2.55 -12.27 12.98
CA ALA A 269 1.42 -12.02 12.09
C ALA A 269 1.54 -10.70 11.32
N LEU A 270 2.09 -9.65 11.94
CA LEU A 270 2.34 -8.38 11.26
C LEU A 270 3.47 -8.46 10.24
N LYS A 271 4.55 -9.18 10.56
CA LYS A 271 5.66 -9.44 9.63
C LYS A 271 5.19 -10.25 8.42
N ALA A 272 4.40 -11.30 8.65
CA ALA A 272 3.78 -12.09 7.59
C ALA A 272 2.80 -11.26 6.75
N GLY A 273 2.07 -10.33 7.37
CA GLY A 273 1.21 -9.39 6.65
C GLY A 273 2.02 -8.44 5.75
N SER A 274 3.11 -7.88 6.26
CA SER A 274 4.00 -7.00 5.48
C SER A 274 4.60 -7.74 4.29
N ALA A 275 5.09 -8.96 4.52
CA ALA A 275 5.57 -9.85 3.48
C ALA A 275 4.51 -10.15 2.41
N ALA A 276 3.27 -10.43 2.82
CA ALA A 276 2.19 -10.71 1.89
C ALA A 276 1.88 -9.50 1.00
N CYS A 277 1.79 -8.29 1.59
CA CYS A 277 1.65 -7.06 0.82
C CYS A 277 2.80 -6.86 -0.17
N ARG A 278 4.05 -7.08 0.26
CA ARG A 278 5.21 -7.01 -0.64
C ARG A 278 5.10 -8.03 -1.77
N ILE A 279 4.82 -9.30 -1.50
CA ILE A 279 4.69 -10.32 -2.57
C ILE A 279 3.58 -9.98 -3.56
N PHE A 280 2.43 -9.48 -3.09
CA PHE A 280 1.35 -9.03 -3.98
C PHE A 280 1.82 -7.89 -4.90
N ASP A 281 2.56 -6.94 -4.36
CA ASP A 281 3.16 -5.83 -5.10
C ASP A 281 4.17 -6.32 -6.15
N GLU A 282 5.16 -7.11 -5.72
CA GLU A 282 6.23 -7.63 -6.60
C GLU A 282 5.67 -8.50 -7.75
N VAL A 283 4.64 -9.32 -7.48
CA VAL A 283 4.00 -10.11 -8.54
C VAL A 283 3.26 -9.20 -9.52
N GLY A 284 2.57 -8.16 -9.06
CA GLY A 284 1.88 -7.18 -9.90
C GLY A 284 2.86 -6.37 -10.76
N ASP A 285 3.94 -5.90 -10.17
CA ASP A 285 4.93 -5.02 -10.79
C ASP A 285 6.03 -5.75 -11.55
N ARG A 286 6.04 -7.10 -11.53
CA ARG A 286 7.07 -7.93 -12.18
C ARG A 286 7.43 -7.50 -13.61
N VAL A 287 6.46 -7.06 -14.41
CA VAL A 287 6.70 -6.64 -15.80
C VAL A 287 7.25 -5.21 -15.87
N ILE A 288 6.80 -4.34 -14.97
CA ILE A 288 7.30 -2.96 -14.85
C ILE A 288 8.77 -2.97 -14.43
N ASP A 289 9.15 -3.94 -13.59
CA ASP A 289 10.50 -4.09 -13.01
C ASP A 289 11.51 -4.81 -13.90
N GLN A 290 11.17 -5.17 -15.15
CA GLN A 290 12.12 -5.77 -16.09
C GLN A 290 13.19 -4.79 -16.62
N GLY A 291 13.27 -3.57 -16.08
CA GLY A 291 14.36 -2.63 -16.37
C GLY A 291 14.18 -1.76 -17.62
N HIS A 292 12.96 -1.64 -18.16
CA HIS A 292 12.68 -0.91 -19.40
C HIS A 292 11.53 0.10 -19.30
N THR A 293 11.45 0.88 -18.22
CA THR A 293 10.30 1.77 -18.04
C THR A 293 10.65 3.23 -17.73
N ARG A 294 9.67 4.10 -17.95
CA ARG A 294 9.68 5.52 -17.56
C ARG A 294 9.64 5.75 -16.05
N TRP A 295 9.57 4.68 -15.25
CA TRP A 295 9.30 4.72 -13.82
C TRP A 295 10.57 4.71 -12.97
N GLY A 296 11.71 4.29 -13.53
CA GLY A 296 13.01 4.30 -12.85
C GLY A 296 13.94 3.23 -13.39
N LYS A 297 15.06 3.02 -12.69
CA LYS A 297 15.96 1.86 -12.90
C LYS A 297 15.78 0.83 -11.78
N PHE A 298 14.59 0.73 -11.21
CA PHE A 298 14.28 -0.35 -10.27
C PHE A 298 14.21 -1.65 -11.06
N CYS A 299 15.03 -2.65 -10.69
CA CYS A 299 15.11 -3.89 -11.46
C CYS A 299 15.19 -5.16 -10.62
N VAL A 300 15.34 -5.03 -9.29
CA VAL A 300 15.44 -6.18 -8.40
C VAL A 300 14.05 -6.48 -7.82
N ASN A 301 13.50 -7.62 -8.20
CA ASN A 301 12.18 -8.11 -7.83
C ASN A 301 12.27 -9.65 -7.72
N PRO A 302 11.74 -10.31 -6.67
CA PRO A 302 11.87 -11.76 -6.49
C PRO A 302 11.24 -12.60 -7.61
N CYS A 303 10.33 -12.04 -8.40
CA CYS A 303 9.77 -12.68 -9.59
C CYS A 303 10.75 -12.69 -10.77
N ASN A 304 11.65 -11.69 -10.83
CA ASN A 304 12.60 -11.47 -11.92
C ASN A 304 14.01 -11.99 -11.58
N GLN A 305 14.45 -11.89 -10.32
CA GLN A 305 15.73 -12.39 -9.83
C GLN A 305 15.51 -13.52 -8.83
N ARG A 306 15.83 -14.74 -9.26
CA ARG A 306 15.51 -15.98 -8.54
C ARG A 306 16.75 -16.59 -7.88
N ASP A 307 17.72 -15.76 -7.51
CA ASP A 307 18.92 -16.25 -6.85
C ASP A 307 18.54 -17.02 -5.56
N PRO A 308 19.07 -18.23 -5.33
CA PRO A 308 18.72 -19.02 -4.15
C PRO A 308 19.00 -18.30 -2.84
N ARG A 309 20.07 -17.50 -2.73
CA ARG A 309 20.38 -16.75 -1.50
C ARG A 309 19.29 -15.74 -1.22
N PHE A 310 18.89 -14.99 -2.25
CA PHE A 310 17.84 -13.99 -2.13
C PHE A 310 16.49 -14.60 -1.76
N LEU A 311 16.03 -15.62 -2.49
CA LEU A 311 14.72 -16.22 -2.21
C LEU A 311 14.68 -16.92 -0.83
N ASN A 312 15.80 -17.49 -0.38
CA ASN A 312 15.91 -18.02 0.97
C ASN A 312 15.88 -16.90 2.03
N ALA A 313 16.65 -15.83 1.83
CA ALA A 313 16.63 -14.66 2.69
C ALA A 313 15.23 -14.02 2.76
N LEU A 314 14.51 -14.00 1.65
CA LEU A 314 13.11 -13.57 1.61
C LEU A 314 12.26 -14.46 2.52
N CYS A 315 12.31 -15.78 2.38
CA CYS A 315 11.58 -16.70 3.26
C CYS A 315 11.92 -16.50 4.75
N ASP A 316 13.20 -16.29 5.08
CA ASP A 316 13.64 -16.01 6.46
C ASP A 316 13.12 -14.67 6.96
N SER A 317 13.14 -13.63 6.12
CA SER A 317 12.55 -12.32 6.40
C SER A 317 11.04 -12.41 6.60
N MET A 318 10.33 -13.28 5.88
CA MET A 318 8.90 -13.53 6.11
C MET A 318 8.62 -14.27 7.43
N GLY A 319 9.62 -14.93 8.02
CA GLY A 319 9.46 -15.83 9.16
C GLY A 319 8.98 -17.24 8.77
N MET A 320 9.17 -17.64 7.51
CA MET A 320 8.75 -18.93 6.98
C MET A 320 9.81 -20.01 7.25
N HIS A 321 9.81 -20.53 8.47
CA HIS A 321 10.78 -21.53 8.93
C HIS A 321 10.33 -22.98 8.75
N GLU A 322 9.04 -23.22 8.45
CA GLU A 322 8.53 -24.57 8.21
C GLU A 322 9.08 -25.10 6.87
N PRO A 323 9.83 -26.23 6.86
CA PRO A 323 10.56 -26.67 5.68
C PRO A 323 9.70 -26.94 4.45
N GLU A 324 8.50 -27.53 4.60
CA GLU A 324 7.68 -27.91 3.44
C GLU A 324 7.00 -26.68 2.81
N THR A 325 6.50 -25.76 3.61
CA THR A 325 5.92 -24.47 3.18
C THR A 325 6.97 -23.65 2.46
N ARG A 326 8.18 -23.54 3.03
CA ARG A 326 9.32 -22.87 2.39
C ARG A 326 9.66 -23.50 1.04
N LYS A 327 9.80 -24.82 1.00
CA LYS A 327 10.12 -25.55 -0.23
C LYS A 327 9.06 -25.33 -1.31
N ASN A 328 7.78 -25.36 -0.96
CA ASN A 328 6.69 -25.16 -1.91
C ASN A 328 6.67 -23.72 -2.45
N LEU A 329 6.96 -22.72 -1.61
CA LEU A 329 7.01 -21.32 -2.04
C LEU A 329 8.18 -21.09 -2.99
N LEU A 330 9.37 -21.56 -2.62
CA LEU A 330 10.56 -21.50 -3.47
C LEU A 330 10.34 -22.19 -4.81
N SER A 331 9.74 -23.40 -4.79
CA SER A 331 9.40 -24.12 -6.02
C SER A 331 8.50 -23.30 -6.92
N ALA A 332 7.49 -22.62 -6.37
CA ALA A 332 6.57 -21.80 -7.16
C ALA A 332 7.27 -20.59 -7.81
N PHE A 333 8.19 -19.92 -7.10
CA PHE A 333 9.03 -18.88 -7.69
C PHE A 333 9.91 -19.42 -8.84
N TYR A 334 10.55 -20.58 -8.65
CA TYR A 334 11.41 -21.17 -9.68
C TYR A 334 10.65 -21.65 -10.93
N THR A 335 9.42 -22.13 -10.77
CA THR A 335 8.56 -22.56 -11.87
C THR A 335 7.68 -21.45 -12.45
N GLU A 336 7.84 -20.22 -11.96
CA GLU A 336 7.04 -19.05 -12.37
C GLU A 336 5.53 -19.24 -12.18
N ASP A 337 5.15 -20.09 -11.23
CA ASP A 337 3.74 -20.28 -10.85
C ASP A 337 3.35 -19.22 -9.82
N PHE A 338 3.20 -17.97 -10.29
CA PHE A 338 2.89 -16.83 -9.43
C PHE A 338 1.51 -16.94 -8.76
N GLY A 339 0.57 -17.68 -9.37
CA GLY A 339 -0.68 -18.04 -8.73
C GLY A 339 -0.45 -18.87 -7.47
N SER A 340 0.44 -19.87 -7.54
CA SER A 340 0.86 -20.63 -6.36
C SER A 340 1.68 -19.81 -5.36
N VAL A 341 2.53 -18.86 -5.79
CA VAL A 341 3.24 -17.94 -4.88
C VAL A 341 2.25 -17.15 -4.03
N ILE A 342 1.25 -16.56 -4.67
CA ILE A 342 0.17 -15.82 -4.04
C ILE A 342 -0.60 -16.70 -3.05
N GLU A 343 -1.04 -17.88 -3.48
CA GLU A 343 -1.90 -18.77 -2.70
C GLU A 343 -1.19 -19.29 -1.44
N GLN A 344 0.09 -19.65 -1.57
CA GLN A 344 0.92 -20.09 -0.46
C GLN A 344 1.19 -18.96 0.53
N THR A 345 1.49 -17.76 0.03
CA THR A 345 1.68 -16.56 0.86
C THR A 345 0.40 -16.24 1.64
N ARG A 346 -0.77 -16.34 0.98
CA ARG A 346 -2.07 -16.15 1.61
C ARG A 346 -2.35 -17.21 2.69
N ALA A 347 -2.02 -18.47 2.43
CA ALA A 347 -2.18 -19.54 3.41
C ALA A 347 -1.29 -19.29 4.64
N PHE A 348 -0.03 -18.92 4.41
CA PHE A 348 0.93 -18.61 5.47
C PHE A 348 0.47 -17.46 6.36
N VAL A 349 0.06 -16.32 5.78
CA VAL A 349 -0.42 -15.19 6.60
C VAL A 349 -1.67 -15.56 7.40
N ARG A 350 -2.61 -16.33 6.84
CA ARG A 350 -3.79 -16.82 7.57
C ARG A 350 -3.40 -17.70 8.75
N GLU A 351 -2.42 -18.58 8.58
CA GLU A 351 -1.89 -19.42 9.65
C GLU A 351 -1.32 -18.57 10.79
N GLN A 352 -0.52 -17.55 10.47
CA GLN A 352 0.05 -16.66 11.49
C GLN A 352 -1.02 -15.91 12.29
N TYR A 353 -2.10 -15.44 11.63
CA TYR A 353 -3.23 -14.81 12.33
C TYR A 353 -4.03 -15.82 13.16
N ALA A 354 -4.21 -17.05 12.67
CA ALA A 354 -4.90 -18.12 13.40
C ALA A 354 -4.13 -18.59 14.64
N ALA A 355 -2.79 -18.47 14.63
CA ALA A 355 -1.93 -18.81 15.75
C ALA A 355 -1.97 -17.79 16.90
N ILE A 356 -2.56 -16.60 16.70
CA ILE A 356 -2.68 -15.59 17.75
C ILE A 356 -3.63 -16.10 18.86
N PRO A 357 -3.18 -16.15 20.14
CA PRO A 357 -4.02 -16.57 21.26
C PRO A 357 -5.33 -15.79 21.40
N THR A 358 -6.40 -16.47 21.81
CA THR A 358 -7.75 -15.88 21.94
C THR A 358 -7.79 -14.66 22.87
N HIS A 359 -7.02 -14.64 23.97
CA HIS A 359 -7.00 -13.49 24.88
C HIS A 359 -6.41 -12.24 24.21
N LEU A 360 -5.43 -12.38 23.31
CA LEU A 360 -4.89 -11.27 22.53
C LEU A 360 -5.88 -10.78 21.48
N TRP A 361 -6.69 -11.67 20.89
CA TRP A 361 -7.80 -11.26 20.04
C TRP A 361 -8.88 -10.48 20.80
N GLN A 362 -9.10 -10.78 22.07
CA GLN A 362 -10.02 -10.01 22.91
C GLN A 362 -9.46 -8.62 23.24
N GLU A 363 -8.16 -8.53 23.52
CA GLU A 363 -7.50 -7.28 23.91
C GLU A 363 -7.18 -6.35 22.72
N TYR A 364 -6.60 -6.91 21.65
CA TYR A 364 -6.10 -6.20 20.48
C TYR A 364 -6.91 -6.44 19.20
N GLY A 365 -8.05 -7.12 19.29
CA GLY A 365 -8.91 -7.48 18.16
C GLY A 365 -9.26 -6.35 17.21
N PRO A 366 -9.53 -5.11 17.66
CA PRO A 366 -9.76 -3.99 16.75
C PRO A 366 -8.57 -3.67 15.85
N PHE A 367 -7.34 -3.71 16.37
CA PHE A 367 -6.13 -3.51 15.56
C PHE A 367 -5.92 -4.66 14.58
N LEU A 368 -6.04 -5.91 15.06
CA LEU A 368 -5.86 -7.11 14.23
C LEU A 368 -6.88 -7.20 13.09
N ARG A 369 -8.11 -6.74 13.31
CA ARG A 369 -9.12 -6.65 12.24
C ARG A 369 -8.76 -5.59 11.20
N LEU A 370 -8.22 -4.45 11.63
CA LEU A 370 -7.78 -3.41 10.70
C LEU A 370 -6.58 -3.87 9.89
N SER A 371 -5.62 -4.59 10.50
CA SER A 371 -4.50 -5.15 9.77
C SER A 371 -4.94 -6.22 8.75
N GLN A 372 -5.97 -7.02 9.05
CA GLN A 372 -6.60 -7.90 8.04
C GLN A 372 -7.21 -7.10 6.87
N ARG A 373 -7.88 -5.96 7.13
CA ARG A 373 -8.43 -5.09 6.07
C ARG A 373 -7.34 -4.50 5.18
N VAL A 374 -6.16 -4.19 5.72
CA VAL A 374 -5.01 -3.74 4.91
C VAL A 374 -4.54 -4.85 3.96
N LEU A 375 -4.56 -6.11 4.39
CA LEU A 375 -4.22 -7.24 3.51
C LEU A 375 -5.20 -7.40 2.35
N GLU A 376 -6.50 -7.20 2.58
CA GLU A 376 -7.47 -7.17 1.49
C GLU A 376 -7.17 -6.03 0.50
N ALA A 377 -6.73 -4.87 0.99
CA ALA A 377 -6.35 -3.75 0.12
C ALA A 377 -5.10 -4.07 -0.71
N GLY A 378 -4.10 -4.73 -0.13
CA GLY A 378 -2.92 -5.20 -0.86
C GLY A 378 -3.27 -6.15 -2.00
N TRP A 379 -4.22 -7.06 -1.77
CA TRP A 379 -4.74 -7.95 -2.82
C TRP A 379 -5.38 -7.19 -3.98
N VAL A 380 -6.20 -6.19 -3.69
CA VAL A 380 -6.83 -5.37 -4.73
C VAL A 380 -5.80 -4.57 -5.53
N ASN A 381 -4.70 -4.15 -4.92
CA ASN A 381 -3.61 -3.48 -5.64
C ASN A 381 -3.03 -4.42 -6.72
N LEU A 382 -2.64 -5.65 -6.34
CA LEU A 382 -2.19 -6.69 -7.27
C LEU A 382 -3.15 -6.89 -8.45
N VAL A 383 -4.45 -7.09 -8.17
CA VAL A 383 -5.45 -7.29 -9.23
C VAL A 383 -5.54 -6.09 -10.17
N GLY A 384 -5.45 -4.87 -9.62
CA GLY A 384 -5.44 -3.65 -10.42
C GLY A 384 -4.22 -3.54 -11.33
N ASP A 385 -3.06 -3.98 -10.87
CA ASP A 385 -1.81 -3.93 -11.63
C ASP A 385 -1.79 -5.03 -12.71
N GLU A 386 -2.29 -6.25 -12.44
CA GLU A 386 -2.48 -7.28 -13.47
C GLU A 386 -3.44 -6.83 -14.60
N GLN A 387 -4.56 -6.19 -14.24
CA GLN A 387 -5.50 -5.63 -15.22
C GLN A 387 -4.88 -4.51 -16.05
N LEU A 388 -3.99 -3.71 -15.47
CA LEU A 388 -3.25 -2.70 -16.22
C LEU A 388 -2.38 -3.35 -17.29
N MET A 389 -1.72 -4.46 -16.96
CA MET A 389 -0.86 -5.21 -17.89
C MET A 389 -1.66 -5.84 -19.04
N GLU A 390 -2.84 -6.40 -18.75
CA GLU A 390 -3.78 -6.89 -19.76
C GLU A 390 -4.18 -5.81 -20.75
N ASN A 391 -4.57 -4.64 -20.24
CA ASN A 391 -5.03 -3.51 -21.07
C ASN A 391 -3.91 -2.89 -21.92
N LEU A 392 -2.64 -3.03 -21.50
CA LEU A 392 -1.48 -2.58 -22.27
C LEU A 392 -1.05 -3.59 -23.36
N GLY A 393 -1.75 -4.74 -23.49
CA GLY A 393 -1.43 -5.76 -24.49
C GLY A 393 -0.06 -6.40 -24.27
N MET A 394 0.44 -6.38 -23.03
CA MET A 394 1.78 -6.85 -22.68
C MET A 394 1.81 -8.31 -22.20
N GLN A 395 0.72 -9.06 -22.36
CA GLN A 395 0.67 -10.48 -21.98
C GLN A 395 1.55 -11.40 -22.87
N ASP A 396 1.91 -10.99 -24.09
CA ASP A 396 2.51 -11.89 -25.08
C ASP A 396 4.04 -11.77 -25.28
N LYS A 397 4.79 -11.28 -24.29
CA LYS A 397 6.28 -11.28 -24.37
C LYS A 397 7.01 -11.74 -23.11
N ALA A 398 6.45 -12.72 -22.41
CA ALA A 398 7.17 -13.47 -21.39
C ALA A 398 6.96 -14.98 -21.64
N ALA A 399 7.83 -15.53 -22.49
CA ALA A 399 8.07 -16.97 -22.64
C ALA A 399 9.57 -17.19 -22.77
#